data_AF-A0A7X2NX70-F1
#
_entry.id   AF-A0A7X2NX70-F1
#
_cell.length_a   1.000
_cell.length_b   1.000
_cell.length_c   1.000
_cell.angle_alpha   90.00
_cell.angle_beta   90.00
_cell.angle_gamma   90.00
#
_symmetry.space_group_name_H-M   'P 1'
#
loop_
_entity.id
_entity.type
_entity.pdbx_description
1 polymer ?
#
loop_
_entity_poly.entity_id
_entity_poly.type
_entity_poly.pdbx_seq_one_letter_code
_entity_poly.pdbx_strand_id
1 'polypeptide(L)'
;MSPRLHIVRTCLSVVAAAIAIIWAFAVQAAPQLQLLMFERDGCSYCRAWNEQIGPAYPKTAEGRAAPLHRLDIHAPLPPGTVLTARPPVFTPTFVLLADGTEVGRIEGYAGDEFFWALLDRLLQDAGWRADAPAPADAGPQREAAPSP
;
A
#
# COMPACT_ATOMS: atom_id res chain seq x y z
N MET A 1 -24.56 49.64 -24.20
CA MET A 1 -24.17 48.23 -24.40
C MET A 1 -22.69 48.10 -24.02
N SER A 2 -22.34 47.48 -22.90
CA SER A 2 -21.02 47.63 -22.25
C SER A 2 -20.05 46.49 -22.59
N PRO A 3 -19.07 46.67 -23.50
CA PRO A 3 -18.13 45.62 -23.95
C PRO A 3 -17.21 45.10 -22.82
N ARG A 4 -17.03 45.91 -21.77
CA ARG A 4 -16.25 45.54 -20.57
C ARG A 4 -16.85 44.37 -19.79
N LEU A 5 -18.16 44.14 -19.87
CA LEU A 5 -18.84 43.06 -19.13
C LEU A 5 -18.67 41.69 -19.80
N HIS A 6 -18.46 41.66 -21.11
CA HIS A 6 -18.18 40.43 -21.86
C HIS A 6 -16.75 39.94 -21.64
N ILE A 7 -15.76 40.84 -21.63
CA ILE A 7 -14.35 40.49 -21.40
C ILE A 7 -14.14 39.87 -20.00
N VAL A 8 -14.75 40.47 -18.97
CA VAL A 8 -14.64 39.98 -17.58
C VAL A 8 -15.31 38.61 -17.39
N ARG A 9 -16.47 38.37 -18.02
CA ARG A 9 -17.16 37.07 -17.99
C ARG A 9 -16.37 35.96 -18.69
N THR A 10 -15.81 36.24 -19.86
CA THR A 10 -15.02 35.25 -20.62
C THR A 10 -13.72 34.89 -19.89
N CYS A 11 -13.02 35.88 -19.31
CA CYS A 11 -11.84 35.61 -18.48
C CYS A 11 -12.17 34.77 -17.23
N LEU A 12 -13.32 35.02 -16.59
CA LEU A 12 -13.76 34.27 -15.40
C LEU A 12 -14.06 32.80 -15.72
N SER A 13 -14.68 32.52 -16.87
CA SER A 13 -14.98 31.15 -17.32
C SER A 13 -13.74 30.35 -17.69
N VAL A 14 -12.74 30.98 -18.34
CA VAL A 14 -11.48 30.31 -18.71
C VAL A 14 -10.65 29.98 -17.47
N VAL A 15 -10.60 30.87 -16.48
CA VAL A 15 -9.90 30.62 -15.21
C VAL A 15 -10.57 29.49 -14.42
N ALA A 16 -11.91 29.45 -14.34
CA ALA A 16 -12.62 28.38 -13.66
C ALA A 16 -12.40 27.00 -14.31
N ALA A 17 -12.39 26.95 -15.65
CA ALA A 17 -12.12 25.72 -16.39
C ALA A 17 -10.67 25.23 -16.21
N ALA A 18 -9.69 26.15 -16.21
CA ALA A 18 -8.29 25.81 -15.97
C ALA A 18 -8.07 25.27 -14.55
N ILE A 19 -8.73 25.86 -13.55
CA ILE A 19 -8.66 25.39 -12.15
C ILE A 19 -9.26 23.98 -12.05
N ALA A 20 -10.43 23.72 -12.63
CA ALA A 20 -11.05 22.39 -12.60
C ALA A 20 -10.18 21.29 -13.23
N ILE A 21 -9.45 21.62 -14.31
CA ILE A 21 -8.50 20.70 -14.96
C ILE A 21 -7.32 20.41 -14.02
N ILE A 22 -6.78 21.41 -13.31
CA ILE A 22 -5.66 21.22 -12.36
C ILE A 22 -6.07 20.32 -11.18
N TRP A 23 -7.29 20.43 -10.66
CA TRP A 23 -7.78 19.57 -9.58
C TRP A 23 -7.99 18.11 -10.02
N ALA A 24 -8.33 17.88 -11.29
CA ALA A 24 -8.56 16.52 -11.81
C ALA A 24 -7.28 15.67 -11.88
N PHE A 25 -6.09 16.28 -11.92
CA PHE A 25 -4.81 15.55 -11.99
C PHE A 25 -4.16 15.28 -10.62
N ALA A 26 -4.75 15.73 -9.52
CA ALA A 26 -4.14 15.65 -8.18
C ALA A 26 -4.33 14.30 -7.47
N VAL A 27 -5.11 13.36 -8.02
CA VAL A 27 -5.30 12.03 -7.42
C VAL A 27 -4.24 11.08 -7.95
N GLN A 28 -3.10 11.00 -7.26
CA GLN A 28 -2.19 9.86 -7.43
C GLN A 28 -2.78 8.66 -6.67
N ALA A 29 -2.97 7.54 -7.37
CA ALA A 29 -3.33 6.30 -6.69
C ALA A 29 -2.18 5.90 -5.74
N ALA A 30 -2.53 5.43 -4.55
CA ALA A 30 -1.55 4.82 -3.66
C ALA A 30 -0.94 3.59 -4.35
N PRO A 31 0.36 3.32 -4.16
CA PRO A 31 0.99 2.14 -4.77
C PRO A 31 0.33 0.87 -4.25
N GLN A 32 0.21 -0.12 -5.12
CA GLN A 32 -0.29 -1.44 -4.72
C GLN A 32 0.84 -2.18 -4.00
N LEU A 33 0.67 -2.36 -2.69
CA LEU A 33 1.64 -3.06 -1.86
C LEU A 33 1.37 -4.57 -1.86
N GLN A 34 2.43 -5.37 -1.86
CA GLN A 34 2.36 -6.83 -1.74
C GLN A 34 3.54 -7.31 -0.90
N LEU A 35 3.31 -8.27 0.00
CA LEU A 35 4.38 -8.88 0.77
C LEU A 35 4.70 -10.27 0.22
N LEU A 36 5.84 -10.42 -0.46
CA LEU A 36 6.34 -11.72 -0.86
C LEU A 36 7.01 -12.41 0.34
N MET A 37 6.63 -13.63 0.66
CA MET A 37 7.35 -14.50 1.59
C MET A 37 8.07 -15.59 0.81
N PHE A 38 9.39 -15.50 0.75
CA PHE A 38 10.25 -16.54 0.21
C PHE A 38 10.48 -17.61 1.27
N GLU A 39 10.07 -18.84 0.94
CA GLU A 39 10.18 -20.02 1.80
C GLU A 39 10.82 -21.19 1.06
N ARG A 40 11.10 -22.27 1.78
CA ARG A 40 11.59 -23.53 1.22
C ARG A 40 11.17 -24.69 2.12
N ASP A 41 11.16 -25.88 1.56
CA ASP A 41 10.92 -27.10 2.32
C ASP A 41 11.91 -27.27 3.48
N GLY A 42 11.41 -27.74 4.62
CA GLY A 42 12.20 -27.96 5.83
C GLY A 42 12.57 -26.69 6.63
N CYS A 43 12.12 -25.51 6.21
CA CYS A 43 12.35 -24.26 6.93
C CYS A 43 11.57 -24.20 8.27
N SER A 44 12.26 -24.41 9.40
CA SER A 44 11.66 -24.35 10.74
C SER A 44 11.11 -22.96 11.08
N TYR A 45 11.81 -21.90 10.71
CA TYR A 45 11.38 -20.51 10.94
C TYR A 45 10.18 -20.10 10.09
N CYS A 46 10.06 -20.61 8.87
CA CYS A 46 8.89 -20.39 8.02
C CYS A 46 7.66 -21.03 8.67
N ARG A 47 7.81 -22.25 9.19
CA ARG A 47 6.76 -22.94 9.95
C ARG A 47 6.34 -22.15 11.18
N ALA A 48 7.31 -21.66 11.96
CA ALA A 48 7.03 -20.83 13.14
C ALA A 48 6.23 -19.56 12.77
N TRP A 49 6.61 -18.85 11.71
CA TRP A 49 5.84 -17.70 11.22
C TRP A 49 4.43 -18.10 10.77
N ASN A 50 4.30 -19.23 10.06
CA ASN A 50 3.01 -19.74 9.58
C ASN A 50 2.05 -20.11 10.72
N GLU A 51 2.57 -20.57 11.86
CA GLU A 51 1.77 -20.92 13.03
C GLU A 51 1.41 -19.69 13.86
N GLN A 52 2.35 -18.75 14.04
CA GLN A 52 2.20 -17.62 14.96
C GLN A 52 1.55 -16.40 14.31
N ILE A 53 1.94 -16.08 13.07
CA ILE A 53 1.54 -14.86 12.36
C ILE A 53 0.52 -15.15 11.25
N GLY A 54 0.78 -16.19 10.45
CA GLY A 54 -0.01 -16.54 9.27
C GLY A 54 -1.54 -16.50 9.45
N PRO A 55 -2.13 -17.05 10.54
CA PRO A 55 -3.58 -17.07 10.72
C PRO A 55 -4.20 -15.70 11.03
N ALA A 56 -3.41 -14.78 11.60
CA ALA A 56 -3.83 -13.43 11.94
C ALA A 56 -3.57 -12.45 10.80
N TYR A 57 -2.46 -12.61 10.07
CA TYR A 57 -1.97 -11.68 9.06
C TYR A 57 -3.04 -11.09 8.12
N PRO A 58 -3.83 -11.89 7.35
CA PRO A 58 -4.81 -11.31 6.42
C PRO A 58 -5.97 -10.55 7.10
N LYS A 59 -6.09 -10.64 8.43
CA LYS A 59 -7.14 -9.98 9.22
C LYS A 59 -6.66 -8.65 9.82
N THR A 60 -5.36 -8.37 9.78
CA THR A 60 -4.81 -7.11 10.30
C THR A 60 -4.89 -5.99 9.27
N ALA A 61 -4.61 -4.75 9.66
CA ALA A 61 -4.57 -3.64 8.71
C ALA A 61 -3.37 -3.76 7.76
N GLU A 62 -2.23 -4.19 8.31
CA GLU A 62 -0.97 -4.44 7.61
C GLU A 62 -1.15 -5.53 6.53
N GLY A 63 -1.75 -6.67 6.87
CA GLY A 63 -1.93 -7.75 5.90
C GLY A 63 -3.01 -7.47 4.85
N ARG A 64 -3.94 -6.55 5.12
CA ARG A 64 -4.84 -6.01 4.08
C ARG A 64 -4.11 -5.02 3.17
N ALA A 65 -3.22 -4.21 3.74
CA ALA A 65 -2.45 -3.23 2.99
C ALA A 65 -1.42 -3.88 2.07
N ALA A 66 -0.74 -4.92 2.55
CA ALA A 66 0.22 -5.70 1.77
C ALA A 66 -0.16 -7.20 1.80
N PRO A 67 -1.05 -7.65 0.91
CA PRO A 67 -1.42 -9.06 0.83
C PRO A 67 -0.19 -9.97 0.67
N LEU A 68 -0.20 -11.09 1.42
CA LEU A 68 0.90 -12.06 1.43
C LEU A 68 0.87 -12.95 0.19
N HIS A 69 2.01 -13.10 -0.48
CA HIS A 69 2.22 -14.08 -1.55
C HIS A 69 3.42 -14.96 -1.22
N ARG A 70 3.20 -16.28 -1.19
CA ARG A 70 4.24 -17.26 -0.85
C ARG A 70 4.94 -17.75 -2.10
N LEU A 71 6.26 -17.85 -2.04
CA LEU A 71 7.10 -18.31 -3.14
C LEU A 71 8.18 -19.26 -2.60
N ASP A 72 8.43 -20.35 -3.33
CA ASP A 72 9.66 -21.11 -3.11
C ASP A 72 10.87 -20.25 -3.51
N ILE A 73 11.92 -20.25 -2.68
CA ILE A 73 13.10 -19.41 -2.87
C ILE A 73 13.88 -19.72 -4.16
N HIS A 74 13.69 -20.90 -4.75
CA HIS A 74 14.30 -21.33 -6.00
C HIS A 74 13.35 -21.23 -7.20
N ALA A 75 12.07 -20.90 -6.99
CA ALA A 75 11.12 -20.70 -8.07
C ALA A 75 11.42 -19.39 -8.84
N PRO A 76 11.04 -19.31 -10.13
CA PRO A 76 11.06 -18.06 -10.86
C PRO A 76 10.16 -17.02 -10.17
N LEU A 77 10.56 -15.75 -10.23
CA LEU A 77 9.74 -14.66 -9.72
C LEU A 77 8.45 -14.51 -10.54
N PRO A 78 7.35 -14.03 -9.92
CA PRO A 78 6.15 -13.68 -10.66
C PRO A 78 6.46 -12.66 -11.77
N PRO A 79 5.75 -12.72 -12.91
CA PRO A 79 5.91 -11.74 -13.98
C PRO A 79 5.71 -10.30 -13.46
N GLY A 80 6.60 -9.40 -13.87
CA GLY A 80 6.55 -7.99 -13.45
C GLY A 80 7.15 -7.71 -12.06
N THR A 81 7.63 -8.72 -11.33
CA THR A 81 8.36 -8.50 -10.08
C THR A 81 9.80 -8.06 -10.35
N VAL A 82 10.22 -6.96 -9.73
CA VAL A 82 11.59 -6.43 -9.78
C VAL A 82 12.17 -6.40 -8.38
N LEU A 83 13.19 -7.22 -8.13
CA LEU A 83 13.98 -7.14 -6.90
C LEU A 83 15.09 -6.11 -7.10
N THR A 84 15.15 -5.13 -6.19
CA THR A 84 16.14 -4.04 -6.23
C THR A 84 17.43 -4.43 -5.49
N ALA A 85 17.32 -5.38 -4.56
CA ALA A 85 18.46 -6.01 -3.92
C ALA A 85 18.72 -7.42 -4.48
N ARG A 86 19.80 -8.04 -4.01
CA ARG A 86 20.17 -9.41 -4.38
C ARG A 86 19.01 -10.40 -4.18
N PRO A 87 18.94 -11.50 -4.95
CA PRO A 87 17.99 -12.58 -4.69
C PRO A 87 18.06 -13.04 -3.23
N PRO A 88 16.91 -13.36 -2.58
CA PRO A 88 16.91 -13.91 -1.24
C PRO A 88 17.75 -15.19 -1.17
N VAL A 89 18.51 -15.34 -0.09
CA VAL A 89 19.30 -16.56 0.19
C VAL A 89 18.95 -17.19 1.55
N PHE A 90 18.11 -16.51 2.33
CA PHE A 90 17.64 -16.95 3.64
C PHE A 90 16.12 -17.13 3.61
N THR A 91 15.61 -18.04 4.45
CA THR A 91 14.17 -18.31 4.58
C THR A 91 13.76 -18.27 6.06
N PRO A 92 12.64 -17.63 6.42
CA PRO A 92 11.81 -16.82 5.53
C PRO A 92 12.49 -15.48 5.19
N THR A 93 12.28 -14.97 3.98
CA THR A 93 12.55 -13.56 3.64
C THR A 93 11.26 -12.92 3.19
N PHE A 94 10.90 -11.78 3.78
CA PHE A 94 9.70 -11.03 3.42
C PHE A 94 10.11 -9.82 2.61
N VAL A 95 9.70 -9.74 1.34
CA VAL A 95 10.01 -8.61 0.45
C VAL A 95 8.73 -7.82 0.22
N LEU A 96 8.73 -6.54 0.59
CA LEU A 96 7.64 -5.63 0.27
C LEU A 96 7.84 -5.10 -1.14
N LEU A 97 6.84 -5.28 -1.98
CA LEU A 97 6.74 -4.67 -3.29
C LEU A 97 5.81 -3.46 -3.22
N ALA A 98 6.15 -2.41 -3.96
CA ALA A 98 5.24 -1.34 -4.36
C ALA A 98 5.16 -1.36 -5.89
N ASP A 99 3.95 -1.57 -6.43
CA ASP A 99 3.71 -1.67 -7.88
C ASP A 99 4.68 -2.65 -8.58
N GLY A 100 4.92 -3.80 -7.94
CA GLY A 100 5.79 -4.86 -8.45
C GLY A 100 7.28 -4.68 -8.19
N THR A 101 7.72 -3.52 -7.69
CA THR A 101 9.15 -3.24 -7.42
C THR A 101 9.45 -3.33 -5.93
N GLU A 102 10.52 -4.02 -5.56
CA GLU A 102 10.99 -4.11 -4.18
C GLU A 102 11.34 -2.74 -3.60
N VAL A 103 10.70 -2.42 -2.47
CA VAL A 103 10.96 -1.21 -1.67
C VAL A 103 11.64 -1.50 -0.34
N GLY A 104 11.70 -2.77 0.07
CA GLY A 104 12.52 -3.23 1.18
C GLY A 104 12.17 -4.66 1.61
N ARG A 105 12.87 -5.17 2.61
CA ARG A 105 12.72 -6.56 3.06
C ARG A 105 13.03 -6.78 4.54
N ILE A 106 12.52 -7.90 5.06
CA ILE A 106 12.85 -8.48 6.37
C ILE A 106 13.47 -9.84 6.11
N GLU A 107 14.71 -10.06 6.56
CA GLU A 107 15.40 -11.35 6.44
C GLU A 107 15.31 -12.11 7.77
N GLY A 108 14.67 -13.28 7.76
CA GLY A 108 14.48 -14.15 8.92
C GLY A 108 13.20 -13.87 9.72
N TYR A 109 13.01 -14.69 10.76
CA TYR A 109 11.91 -14.55 11.72
C TYR A 109 12.42 -14.81 13.13
N ALA A 110 12.48 -13.75 13.95
CA ALA A 110 13.00 -13.80 15.32
C ALA A 110 11.89 -13.85 16.40
N GLY A 111 10.62 -13.80 15.99
CA GLY A 111 9.47 -13.68 16.88
C GLY A 111 8.42 -12.72 16.32
N ASP A 112 7.23 -12.78 16.89
CA ASP A 112 6.04 -12.03 16.47
C ASP A 112 6.20 -10.53 16.66
N GLU A 113 6.58 -10.09 17.86
CA GLU A 113 6.78 -8.66 18.19
C GLU A 113 7.80 -8.00 17.25
N PHE A 114 8.89 -8.70 16.94
CA PHE A 114 9.91 -8.22 16.00
C PHE A 114 9.37 -8.13 14.58
N PHE A 115 8.61 -9.13 14.13
CA PHE A 115 8.04 -9.13 12.79
C PHE A 115 7.08 -7.96 12.61
N TRP A 116 6.16 -7.74 13.56
CA TRP A 116 5.20 -6.65 13.47
C TRP A 116 5.86 -5.28 13.48
N ALA A 117 6.83 -5.03 14.37
CA ALA A 117 7.54 -3.77 14.42
C ALA A 117 8.33 -3.48 13.12
N LEU A 118 8.96 -4.49 12.53
CA LEU A 118 9.70 -4.35 11.27
C LEU A 118 8.76 -4.14 10.07
N LEU A 119 7.65 -4.87 10.03
CA LEU A 119 6.66 -4.74 8.97
C LEU A 119 5.99 -3.36 8.99
N ASP A 120 5.59 -2.89 10.16
CA ASP A 120 4.98 -1.56 10.34
C ASP A 120 5.91 -0.47 9.81
N ARG A 121 7.20 -0.50 10.19
CA ARG A 121 8.19 0.44 9.65
C ARG A 121 8.33 0.33 8.13
N LEU A 122 8.41 -0.88 7.59
CA LEU A 122 8.57 -1.11 6.16
C LEU A 122 7.37 -0.57 5.36
N LEU A 123 6.15 -0.73 5.89
CA LEU A 123 4.93 -0.20 5.30
C LEU A 123 4.89 1.34 5.39
N GLN A 124 5.28 1.92 6.52
CA GLN A 124 5.36 3.37 6.69
C GLN A 124 6.36 4.03 5.75
N ASP A 125 7.54 3.43 5.59
CA ASP A 125 8.55 3.88 4.64
C ASP A 125 8.05 3.80 3.19
N ALA A 126 7.15 2.85 2.89
CA ALA A 126 6.44 2.74 1.61
C ALA A 126 5.21 3.66 1.47
N GLY A 127 4.95 4.52 2.47
CA GLY A 127 3.87 5.51 2.43
C GLY A 127 2.51 5.01 2.93
N TRP A 128 2.43 3.79 3.46
CA TRP A 128 1.22 3.32 4.15
C TRP A 128 1.12 3.91 5.56
N ARG A 129 -0.11 4.18 6.00
CA ARG A 129 -0.41 4.59 7.38
C ARG A 129 -1.64 3.86 7.85
N ALA A 130 -1.61 3.32 9.06
CA ALA A 130 -2.75 2.63 9.67
C ALA A 130 -4.02 3.51 9.75
N ASP A 131 -3.84 4.83 9.75
CA ASP A 131 -4.89 5.85 9.85
C ASP A 131 -5.55 6.18 8.50
N ALA A 132 -5.07 5.60 7.38
CA ALA A 132 -5.72 5.77 6.09
C ALA A 132 -7.11 5.13 6.16
N PRO A 133 -8.20 5.90 5.91
CA PRO A 133 -9.54 5.33 5.98
C PRO A 133 -9.61 4.15 5.02
N ALA A 134 -10.02 2.98 5.53
CA ALA A 134 -10.36 1.84 4.70
C ALA A 134 -11.31 2.32 3.58
N PRO A 135 -11.27 1.74 2.36
CA PRO A 135 -12.27 2.05 1.34
C PRO A 135 -13.64 1.81 1.97
N ALA A 136 -14.30 2.90 2.32
CA ALA A 136 -15.60 2.87 2.94
C ALA A 136 -16.55 2.47 1.82
N ASP A 137 -16.93 1.19 1.81
CA ASP A 137 -18.14 0.76 1.14
C ASP A 137 -19.25 1.75 1.49
N ALA A 138 -19.80 2.37 0.45
CA ALA A 138 -20.77 3.44 0.51
C ALA A 138 -21.91 3.16 1.51
N GLY A 139 -21.95 3.94 2.59
CA GLY A 139 -23.08 4.06 3.50
C GLY A 139 -23.42 5.54 3.71
N PRO A 140 -24.71 5.95 3.74
CA PRO A 140 -25.07 7.36 3.64
C PRO A 140 -24.64 8.12 4.89
N GLN A 141 -23.93 9.23 4.66
CA GLN A 141 -23.59 10.22 5.67
C GLN A 141 -24.89 10.77 6.29
N ARG A 142 -25.14 10.45 7.56
CA ARG A 142 -26.15 11.17 8.34
C ARG A 142 -25.53 12.50 8.78
N GLU A 143 -25.92 13.54 8.05
CA GLU A 143 -25.79 14.96 8.38
C GLU A 143 -26.09 15.18 9.88
N ALA A 144 -25.07 15.59 10.64
CA ALA A 144 -25.27 16.12 11.99
C ALA A 144 -25.60 17.61 11.85
N ALA A 145 -26.88 17.95 12.01
CA ALA A 145 -27.35 19.33 12.06
C ALA A 145 -26.67 20.11 13.21
N PRO A 146 -26.39 21.41 13.04
CA PRO A 146 -25.92 22.24 14.15
C PRO A 146 -27.07 22.50 15.14
N SER A 147 -26.81 22.21 16.42
CA SER A 147 -27.70 22.57 17.54
C SER A 147 -27.64 24.08 17.82
N PRO A 148 -28.72 24.65 18.39
CA PRO A 148 -28.96 26.10 18.51
C PRO A 148 -28.02 26.83 19.48
#